data_AF-A0A849QRV4-F1
#
_entry.id   AF-A0A849QRV4-F1
#
_cell.length_a   1.000
_cell.length_b   1.000
_cell.length_c   1.000
_cell.angle_alpha   90.00
_cell.angle_beta   90.00
_cell.angle_gamma   90.00
#
_symmetry.space_group_name_H-M   'P 1'
#
loop_
_entity.id
_entity.type
_entity.pdbx_description
1 polymer ?
#
loop_
_entity_poly.entity_id
_entity_poly.type
_entity_poly.pdbx_seq_one_letter_code
_entity_poly.pdbx_strand_id
1 'polypeptide(L)'
;MRKGEPFQRVSISTAEYEQLKVAEPKTKSVKVLKRIQAFKLMYLGWKYSDIAGFLSVTNNTITNWINYYKEGGIDSLLALNYKGGQAKLSEEQLSELRIEAGKGVFAIAKDVQHYIKQNFGIEYNLSHVQRLCKKNFNYPLKKQD
;
A
#
# COMPACT_ATOMS: atom_id res chain seq x y z
N MET A 1 -11.71 10.15 16.06
CA MET A 1 -12.36 9.57 17.25
C MET A 1 -13.26 10.63 17.85
N ARG A 2 -14.55 10.32 18.08
CA ARG A 2 -15.47 11.20 18.80
C ARG A 2 -15.23 11.03 20.31
N LYS A 3 -15.37 12.10 21.09
CA LYS A 3 -15.24 12.05 22.56
C LYS A 3 -16.33 11.11 23.11
N GLY A 4 -15.94 10.08 23.87
CA GLY A 4 -16.86 9.29 24.70
C GLY A 4 -17.07 7.81 24.33
N GLU A 5 -16.48 7.28 23.26
CA GLU A 5 -16.56 5.84 22.98
C GLU A 5 -15.67 5.03 23.95
N PRO A 6 -16.17 3.91 24.52
CA PRO A 6 -15.37 3.02 25.34
C PRO A 6 -14.20 2.48 24.51
N PHE A 7 -13.00 2.68 25.04
CA PHE A 7 -11.76 2.34 24.37
C PHE A 7 -11.60 0.81 24.27
N GLN A 8 -11.86 0.25 23.09
CA GLN A 8 -11.64 -1.18 22.84
C GLN A 8 -10.13 -1.44 22.70
N ARG A 9 -9.53 -1.95 23.78
CA ARG A 9 -8.13 -2.41 23.78
C ARG A 9 -8.02 -3.67 22.93
N VAL A 10 -6.98 -3.73 22.10
CA VAL A 10 -6.51 -4.99 21.54
C VAL A 10 -5.95 -5.85 22.67
N SER A 11 -6.52 -7.04 22.84
CA SER A 11 -6.01 -8.04 23.78
C SER A 11 -4.88 -8.81 23.10
N ILE A 12 -3.65 -8.53 23.50
CA ILE A 12 -2.46 -9.25 23.03
C ILE A 12 -2.15 -10.33 24.07
N SER A 13 -1.99 -11.58 23.63
CA SER A 13 -1.64 -12.69 24.52
C SER A 13 -0.17 -12.64 24.94
N THR A 14 0.16 -13.30 26.06
CA THR A 14 1.55 -13.41 26.53
C THR A 14 2.45 -14.10 25.49
N ALA A 15 1.92 -15.07 24.75
CA ALA A 15 2.65 -15.76 23.69
C ALA A 15 3.04 -14.81 22.55
N GLU A 16 2.08 -13.99 22.10
CA GLU A 16 2.33 -12.98 21.06
C GLU A 16 3.29 -11.89 21.54
N TYR A 17 3.21 -11.49 22.81
CA TYR A 17 4.15 -10.56 23.41
C TYR A 17 5.59 -11.09 23.38
N GLU A 18 5.80 -12.36 23.68
CA GLU A 18 7.13 -12.98 23.56
C GLU A 18 7.60 -13.08 22.10
N GLN A 19 6.69 -13.37 21.14
CA GLN A 19 7.03 -13.30 19.72
C GLN A 19 7.53 -11.90 19.30
N LEU A 20 6.86 -10.84 19.78
CA LEU A 20 7.26 -9.46 19.51
C LEU A 20 8.64 -9.13 20.09
N LYS A 21 8.96 -9.62 21.29
CA LYS A 21 10.30 -9.45 21.91
C LYS A 21 11.40 -10.14 21.11
N VAL A 22 11.13 -11.33 20.57
CA VAL A 22 12.08 -12.05 19.72
C VAL A 22 12.23 -11.39 18.35
N ALA A 23 11.18 -10.79 17.81
CA ALA A 23 11.17 -10.13 16.50
C ALA A 23 11.85 -8.74 16.52
N GLU A 24 11.79 -8.01 17.63
CA GLU A 24 12.33 -6.65 17.78
C GLU A 24 13.82 -6.53 17.37
N PRO A 25 14.76 -7.32 17.92
CA PRO A 25 16.18 -7.20 17.55
C PRO A 25 16.48 -7.71 16.12
N LYS A 26 15.64 -8.59 15.57
CA LYS A 26 15.83 -9.14 14.21
C LYS A 26 15.34 -8.19 13.12
N THR A 27 14.53 -7.20 13.48
CA THR A 27 13.86 -6.32 12.54
C THR A 27 14.77 -5.19 12.09
N LYS A 28 15.08 -5.15 10.79
CA LYS A 28 15.86 -4.05 10.17
C LYS A 28 14.99 -2.87 9.72
N SER A 29 13.68 -3.06 9.59
CA SER A 29 12.76 -2.01 9.13
C SER A 29 12.28 -1.16 10.29
N VAL A 30 12.62 0.14 10.26
CA VAL A 30 12.13 1.13 11.25
C VAL A 30 10.60 1.13 11.35
N LYS A 31 9.89 0.91 10.23
CA LYS A 31 8.42 0.85 10.24
C LYS A 31 7.90 -0.35 11.03
N VAL A 32 8.49 -1.52 10.83
CA VAL A 32 8.10 -2.75 11.54
C VAL A 32 8.50 -2.66 13.01
N LEU A 33 9.68 -2.07 13.29
CA LEU A 33 10.13 -1.82 14.66
C LEU A 33 9.13 -0.97 15.45
N LYS A 34 8.65 0.14 14.87
CA LYS A 34 7.62 0.98 15.50
C LYS A 34 6.31 0.23 15.74
N ARG A 35 5.90 -0.66 14.82
CA ARG A 35 4.71 -1.52 15.02
C ARG A 35 4.91 -2.46 16.20
N ILE A 36 6.06 -3.13 16.28
CA ILE A 36 6.41 -4.03 17.39
C ILE A 36 6.36 -3.27 18.72
N GLN A 37 7.04 -2.12 18.80
CA GLN A 37 7.08 -1.29 20.00
C GLN A 37 5.69 -0.81 20.42
N ALA A 38 4.84 -0.42 19.46
CA ALA A 38 3.47 -0.02 19.74
C ALA A 38 2.70 -1.15 20.43
N PHE A 39 2.74 -2.36 19.89
CA PHE A 39 2.01 -3.50 20.44
C PHE A 39 2.57 -3.95 21.80
N LYS A 40 3.89 -3.88 22.00
CA LYS A 40 4.49 -4.10 23.33
C LYS A 40 3.97 -3.10 24.36
N LEU A 41 3.90 -1.80 24.01
CA LEU A 41 3.38 -0.77 24.91
C LEU A 41 1.88 -0.96 25.18
N MET A 42 1.10 -1.40 24.18
CA MET A 42 -0.31 -1.74 24.38
C MET A 42 -0.50 -2.91 25.36
N TYR A 43 0.33 -3.96 25.24
CA TYR A 43 0.35 -5.08 26.18
C TYR A 43 0.67 -4.61 27.61
N LEU A 44 1.59 -3.65 27.75
CA LEU A 44 1.92 -2.99 29.02
C LEU A 44 0.84 -2.01 29.53
N GLY A 45 -0.29 -1.89 28.83
CA GLY A 45 -1.45 -1.10 29.26
C GLY A 45 -1.39 0.39 28.90
N TRP A 46 -0.46 0.82 28.05
CA TRP A 46 -0.37 2.22 27.62
C TRP A 46 -1.57 2.63 26.74
N LYS A 47 -1.95 3.91 26.83
CA LYS A 47 -3.00 4.47 25.97
C LYS A 47 -2.48 4.73 24.57
N TYR A 48 -3.33 4.60 23.55
CA TYR A 48 -2.94 4.80 22.15
C TYR A 48 -2.43 6.22 21.88
N SER A 49 -2.97 7.23 22.57
CA SER A 49 -2.48 8.61 22.50
C SER A 49 -1.01 8.72 22.93
N ASP A 50 -0.65 8.04 24.01
CA ASP A 50 0.66 8.15 24.63
C ASP A 50 1.69 7.37 23.80
N ILE A 51 1.27 6.21 23.28
CA ILE A 51 2.05 5.42 22.31
C ILE A 51 2.28 6.22 21.03
N ALA A 52 1.24 6.89 20.50
CA ALA A 52 1.35 7.70 19.29
C ALA A 52 2.37 8.85 19.49
N GLY A 53 2.29 9.55 20.63
CA GLY A 53 3.25 10.57 21.01
C GLY A 53 4.68 10.01 21.14
N PHE A 54 4.84 8.93 21.90
CA PHE A 54 6.15 8.28 22.12
C PHE A 54 6.82 7.83 20.82
N LEU A 55 6.06 7.24 19.89
CA LEU A 55 6.59 6.76 18.61
C LEU A 55 6.64 7.85 17.52
N SER A 56 6.19 9.07 17.84
CA SER A 56 6.05 10.18 16.89
C SER A 56 5.22 9.79 15.66
N VAL A 57 4.04 9.23 15.90
CA VAL A 57 3.06 8.85 14.86
C VAL A 57 1.67 9.40 15.20
N THR A 58 0.75 9.31 14.25
CA THR A 58 -0.64 9.76 14.48
C THR A 58 -1.49 8.66 15.13
N ASN A 59 -2.57 9.05 15.81
CA ASN A 59 -3.56 8.08 16.30
C ASN A 59 -4.13 7.20 15.17
N ASN A 60 -4.31 7.76 13.96
CA ASN A 60 -4.76 7.00 12.80
C ASN A 60 -3.77 5.90 12.40
N THR A 61 -2.47 6.17 12.54
CA THR A 61 -1.42 5.18 12.31
C THR A 61 -1.53 4.01 13.30
N ILE A 62 -1.79 4.29 14.58
CA ILE A 62 -2.03 3.26 15.59
C ILE A 62 -3.27 2.44 15.24
N THR A 63 -4.38 3.09 14.87
CA THR A 63 -5.61 2.42 14.42
C THR A 63 -5.36 1.50 13.22
N ASN A 64 -4.59 1.93 12.24
CA ASN A 64 -4.25 1.11 11.08
C ASN A 64 -3.46 -0.14 11.48
N TRP A 65 -2.49 -0.01 12.40
CA TRP A 65 -1.73 -1.18 12.87
C TRP A 65 -2.61 -2.16 13.65
N ILE A 66 -3.57 -1.65 14.43
CA ILE A 66 -4.58 -2.48 15.11
C ILE A 66 -5.43 -3.25 14.09
N ASN A 67 -5.85 -2.60 12.99
CA ASN A 67 -6.62 -3.26 11.96
C ASN A 67 -5.82 -4.38 11.27
N TYR A 68 -4.54 -4.15 10.95
CA TYR A 68 -3.68 -5.20 10.40
C TYR A 68 -3.55 -6.41 11.33
N TYR A 69 -3.43 -6.16 12.64
CA TYR A 69 -3.40 -7.24 13.62
C TYR A 69 -4.75 -7.97 13.73
N LYS A 70 -5.88 -7.26 13.67
CA LYS A 70 -7.21 -7.89 13.68
C LYS A 70 -7.47 -8.74 12.44
N GLU A 71 -6.94 -8.35 11.28
CA GLU A 71 -7.13 -9.04 10.01
C GLU A 71 -6.33 -10.34 9.89
N GLY A 72 -5.13 -10.41 10.48
CA GLY A 72 -4.29 -11.61 10.35
C GLY A 72 -3.15 -11.70 11.34
N GLY A 73 -3.38 -11.24 12.58
CA GLY A 73 -2.51 -11.46 13.73
C GLY A 73 -1.14 -10.79 13.66
N ILE A 74 -0.19 -11.37 14.40
CA ILE A 74 1.20 -10.91 14.46
C ILE A 74 1.87 -10.98 13.08
N ASP A 75 1.59 -12.01 12.28
CA ASP A 75 2.18 -12.14 10.94
C ASP A 75 1.81 -10.97 10.04
N SER A 76 0.53 -10.55 10.06
CA SER A 76 0.07 -9.40 9.28
C SER A 76 0.60 -8.07 9.82
N LEU A 77 0.78 -7.96 11.15
CA LEU A 77 1.41 -6.80 11.77
C LEU A 77 2.87 -6.63 11.32
N LEU A 78 3.63 -7.74 11.28
CA LEU A 78 5.04 -7.75 10.91
C LEU A 78 5.26 -7.67 9.40
N ALA A 79 4.29 -8.12 8.60
CA ALA A 79 4.37 -8.06 7.16
C ALA A 79 4.32 -6.61 6.61
N LEU A 80 5.23 -6.33 5.69
CA LEU A 80 5.15 -5.17 4.80
C LEU A 80 4.56 -5.63 3.47
N ASN A 81 3.25 -5.93 3.47
CA ASN A 81 2.51 -6.34 2.28
C ASN A 81 2.28 -5.14 1.34
N TYR A 82 3.34 -4.60 0.77
CA TYR A 82 3.24 -3.67 -0.34
C TYR A 82 2.71 -4.44 -1.56
N LYS A 83 1.40 -4.64 -1.61
CA LYS A 83 0.74 -4.98 -2.87
C LYS A 83 0.89 -3.73 -3.73
N GLY A 84 1.73 -3.81 -4.76
CA GLY A 84 1.71 -2.80 -5.82
C GLY A 84 0.25 -2.59 -6.24
N GLY A 85 -0.15 -1.34 -6.47
CA GLY A 85 -1.54 -1.06 -6.85
C GLY A 85 -1.96 -1.98 -7.98
N GLN A 86 -3.14 -2.60 -7.84
CA GLN A 86 -3.68 -3.48 -8.87
C GLN A 86 -3.66 -2.71 -10.20
N ALA A 87 -3.02 -3.28 -11.22
CA ALA A 87 -3.09 -2.72 -12.56
C ALA A 87 -4.58 -2.73 -12.97
N LYS A 88 -5.13 -1.58 -13.37
CA LYS A 88 -6.51 -1.52 -13.84
C LYS A 88 -6.70 -2.29 -15.16
N LEU A 89 -5.62 -2.49 -15.92
CA LEU A 89 -5.60 -3.28 -17.14
C LEU A 89 -5.24 -4.72 -16.80
N SER A 90 -5.96 -5.67 -17.41
CA SER A 90 -5.57 -7.08 -17.41
C SER A 90 -4.34 -7.32 -18.29
N GLU A 91 -3.70 -8.48 -18.14
CA GLU A 91 -2.54 -8.84 -18.98
C GLU A 91 -2.93 -8.96 -20.46
N GLU A 92 -4.16 -9.40 -20.75
CA GLU A 92 -4.70 -9.49 -22.11
C GLU A 92 -4.85 -8.10 -22.74
N GLN A 93 -5.43 -7.15 -22.00
CA GLN A 93 -5.59 -5.76 -22.45
C GLN A 93 -4.23 -5.08 -22.63
N LEU A 94 -3.26 -5.38 -21.77
CA LEU A 94 -1.87 -4.92 -21.92
C LEU A 94 -1.20 -5.50 -23.18
N SER A 95 -1.46 -6.77 -23.49
CA SER A 95 -0.95 -7.42 -24.71
C SER A 95 -1.54 -6.80 -25.97
N GLU A 96 -2.85 -6.55 -25.99
CA GLU A 96 -3.55 -5.88 -27.10
C GLU A 96 -2.97 -4.48 -27.34
N LEU A 97 -2.78 -3.69 -26.27
CA LEU A 97 -2.14 -2.39 -26.38
C LEU A 97 -0.71 -2.46 -26.94
N ARG A 98 0.06 -3.51 -26.63
CA ARG A 98 1.43 -3.69 -27.18
C ARG A 98 1.38 -3.97 -28.67
N ILE A 99 0.43 -4.78 -29.12
CA ILE A 99 0.24 -5.10 -30.54
C ILE A 99 -0.14 -3.84 -31.32
N GLU A 100 -1.13 -3.08 -30.84
CA GLU A 100 -1.57 -1.84 -31.49
C GLU A 100 -0.49 -0.75 -31.46
N ALA A 101 0.27 -0.65 -30.37
CA ALA A 101 1.42 0.24 -30.30
C ALA A 101 2.52 -0.15 -31.32
N GLY A 102 2.79 -1.45 -31.50
CA GLY A 102 3.74 -1.95 -32.49
C GLY A 102 3.33 -1.70 -33.94
N LYS A 103 2.03 -1.59 -34.22
CA LYS A 103 1.48 -1.20 -35.53
C LYS A 103 1.60 0.30 -35.81
N GLY A 104 2.06 1.11 -34.84
CA GLY A 104 2.18 2.56 -34.99
C GLY A 104 0.86 3.32 -34.88
N VAL A 105 -0.17 2.71 -34.28
CA VAL A 105 -1.51 3.32 -34.13
C VAL A 105 -1.50 4.50 -33.15
N PHE A 106 -0.53 4.55 -32.24
CA PHE A 106 -0.41 5.61 -31.24
C PHE A 106 0.76 6.54 -31.57
N ALA A 107 0.46 7.83 -31.79
CA ALA A 107 1.49 8.85 -31.99
C ALA A 107 1.93 9.46 -30.65
N ILE A 108 0.99 9.63 -29.71
CA ILE A 108 1.22 10.22 -28.38
C ILE A 108 0.53 9.41 -27.28
N ALA A 109 0.95 9.63 -26.02
CA ALA A 109 0.34 8.96 -24.86
C ALA A 109 -1.14 9.30 -24.66
N LYS A 110 -1.63 10.41 -25.22
CA LYS A 110 -3.07 10.75 -25.27
C LYS A 110 -3.86 9.78 -26.14
N ASP A 111 -3.28 9.29 -27.24
CA ASP A 111 -3.97 8.34 -28.13
C ASP A 111 -4.17 7.02 -27.40
N VAL A 112 -3.15 6.58 -26.67
CA VAL A 112 -3.23 5.41 -25.79
C VAL A 112 -4.30 5.60 -24.70
N GLN A 113 -4.35 6.78 -24.08
CA GLN A 113 -5.38 7.10 -23.07
C GLN A 113 -6.79 7.03 -23.66
N HIS A 114 -6.97 7.58 -24.87
CA HIS A 114 -8.26 7.57 -25.56
C HIS A 114 -8.65 6.15 -25.94
N TYR A 115 -7.73 5.36 -26.49
CA TYR A 115 -7.96 3.96 -26.84
C TYR A 115 -8.36 3.12 -25.62
N ILE A 116 -7.65 3.25 -24.49
CA ILE A 116 -8.01 2.54 -23.26
C ILE A 116 -9.42 2.92 -22.78
N LYS A 117 -9.79 4.20 -22.90
CA LYS A 117 -11.13 4.67 -22.53
C LYS A 117 -12.21 4.14 -23.46
N GLN A 118 -11.98 4.13 -24.77
CA GLN A 118 -12.96 3.66 -25.76
C GLN A 118 -13.12 2.14 -25.76
N ASN A 119 -12.01 1.40 -25.74
CA ASN A 119 -12.03 -0.05 -25.93
C ASN A 119 -12.23 -0.81 -24.61
N PHE A 120 -11.73 -0.29 -23.49
CA PHE A 120 -11.77 -0.98 -22.20
C PHE A 120 -12.64 -0.27 -21.15
N GLY A 121 -13.13 0.94 -21.43
CA GLY A 121 -13.93 1.73 -20.48
C GLY A 121 -13.15 2.19 -19.25
N ILE A 122 -11.81 2.07 -19.25
CA ILE A 122 -10.96 2.38 -18.10
C ILE A 122 -10.44 3.81 -18.21
N GLU A 123 -10.68 4.63 -17.18
CA GLU A 123 -10.11 5.97 -17.12
C GLU A 123 -8.77 5.99 -16.36
N TYR A 124 -7.73 6.39 -17.08
CA TYR A 124 -6.40 6.66 -16.54
C TYR A 124 -6.08 8.16 -16.59
N ASN A 125 -5.28 8.62 -15.63
CA ASN A 125 -4.59 9.90 -15.75
C ASN A 125 -3.46 9.80 -16.79
N LEU A 126 -3.24 10.86 -17.57
CA LEU A 126 -2.20 10.90 -18.60
C LEU A 126 -0.80 10.57 -18.04
N SER A 127 -0.47 10.99 -16.81
CA SER A 127 0.82 10.66 -16.17
C SER A 127 0.98 9.15 -15.91
N HIS A 128 -0.12 8.46 -15.55
CA HIS A 128 -0.14 7.01 -15.43
C HIS A 128 0.00 6.31 -16.78
N VAL A 129 -0.65 6.83 -17.83
CA VAL A 129 -0.50 6.27 -19.19
C VAL A 129 0.93 6.43 -19.69
N GLN A 130 1.56 7.60 -19.51
CA GLN A 130 2.97 7.80 -19.85
C GLN A 130 3.91 6.82 -19.13
N ARG A 131 3.67 6.60 -17.82
CA ARG A 131 4.43 5.61 -17.04
C ARG A 131 4.19 4.19 -17.54
N LEU A 132 2.95 3.86 -17.88
CA LEU A 132 2.59 2.58 -18.48
C LEU A 132 3.29 2.39 -19.82
N CYS A 133 3.35 3.43 -20.66
CA CYS A 133 4.03 3.37 -21.94
C CYS A 133 5.54 3.17 -21.80
N LYS A 134 6.19 3.90 -20.89
CA LYS A 134 7.63 3.71 -20.62
C LYS A 134 7.97 2.32 -20.10
N LYS A 135 7.05 1.70 -19.36
CA LYS A 135 7.26 0.36 -18.77
C LYS A 135 7.00 -0.77 -19.76
N ASN A 136 6.03 -0.60 -20.68
CA ASN A 136 5.48 -1.70 -21.48
C ASN A 136 5.66 -1.55 -23.00
N PHE A 137 6.02 -0.37 -23.50
CA PHE A 137 6.23 -0.09 -24.93
C PHE A 137 7.63 0.50 -25.16
N ASN A 138 8.10 0.47 -26.40
CA ASN A 138 9.32 1.16 -26.80
C ASN A 138 9.03 2.68 -26.93
N TYR A 139 9.13 3.40 -25.81
CA TYR A 139 8.95 4.85 -25.75
C TYR A 139 10.21 5.55 -26.31
N PRO A 140 10.08 6.51 -27.25
CA PRO A 140 9.13 7.61 -27.21
C PRO A 140 8.06 7.57 -28.30
N LEU A 141 6.80 7.56 -27.86
CA LEU A 141 5.69 8.10 -28.65
C LEU A 141 6.03 9.60 -28.89
N LYS A 142 6.05 10.07 -30.13
CA LYS A 142 6.64 11.35 -30.56
C LYS A 142 6.36 12.49 -29.57
N LYS A 143 7.37 13.31 -29.27
CA LYS A 143 7.20 14.53 -28.48
C LYS A 143 6.11 15.39 -29.13
N GLN A 144 5.17 15.86 -28.33
CA GLN A 144 4.29 16.94 -28.73
C GLN A 144 5.17 18.20 -28.83
N ASP A 145 5.19 18.86 -30.00
CA ASP A 145 5.76 20.20 -30.16
C ASP A 145 4.93 21.23 -29.37
#